data_AF-A0A5C7J8C9-F1
#
_entry.id   AF-A0A5C7J8C9-F1
#
_cell.length_a   1.000
_cell.length_b   1.000
_cell.length_c   1.000
_cell.angle_alpha   90.00
_cell.angle_beta   90.00
_cell.angle_gamma   90.00
#
_symmetry.space_group_name_H-M   'P 1'
#
loop_
_entity.id
_entity.type
_entity.pdbx_description
1 polymer ?
#
loop_
_entity_poly.entity_id
_entity_poly.type
_entity_poly.pdbx_seq_one_letter_code
_entity_poly.pdbx_strand_id
1 'polypeptide(L)'
;MSKSIKEMVDVMQAFEAGSIIQIKDVDGVDYPCWTDVEHPCWNWGEYDYRVKPAPREFILYVNDLTGEVITWEDFHDMYHAYKDGFKKIRTMEIL
;
A
#
# COMPACT_ATOMS: atom_id res chain seq x y z
N MET A 1 2.49 -14.91 -11.92
CA MET A 1 1.82 -16.10 -11.38
C MET A 1 0.33 -15.88 -11.50
N SER A 2 -0.44 -16.87 -11.94
CA SER A 2 -1.89 -16.76 -12.03
C SER A 2 -2.51 -16.79 -10.64
N LYS A 3 -3.47 -15.89 -10.35
CA LYS A 3 -4.25 -15.97 -9.12
C LYS A 3 -4.99 -17.29 -9.01
N SER A 4 -5.12 -17.79 -7.79
CA SER A 4 -6.02 -18.88 -7.49
C SER A 4 -7.47 -18.42 -7.58
N ILE A 5 -8.38 -19.36 -7.83
CA ILE A 5 -9.83 -19.09 -7.82
C ILE A 5 -10.26 -18.49 -6.47
N LYS A 6 -9.65 -18.93 -5.36
CA LYS A 6 -9.93 -18.37 -4.04
C LYS A 6 -9.64 -16.88 -3.98
N GLU A 7 -8.46 -16.45 -4.45
CA GLU A 7 -8.09 -15.04 -4.47
C GLU A 7 -9.01 -14.21 -5.37
N MET A 8 -9.45 -14.76 -6.50
CA MET A 8 -10.42 -14.10 -7.39
C MET A 8 -11.76 -13.88 -6.68
N VAL A 9 -12.27 -14.92 -6.00
CA VAL A 9 -13.53 -14.86 -5.24
C VAL A 9 -13.43 -13.88 -4.07
N ASP A 10 -12.32 -13.88 -3.33
CA ASP A 10 -12.11 -12.98 -2.19
C ASP A 10 -12.17 -11.50 -2.64
N VAL A 11 -11.63 -11.15 -3.82
CA VAL A 11 -11.72 -9.79 -4.39
C VAL A 11 -13.16 -9.45 -4.79
N MET A 12 -13.90 -10.38 -5.41
CA MET A 12 -15.31 -10.15 -5.78
C MET A 12 -16.20 -9.97 -4.55
N GLN A 13 -16.00 -10.76 -3.50
CA GLN A 13 -16.73 -10.63 -2.24
C GLN A 13 -16.43 -9.29 -1.56
N ALA A 14 -15.18 -8.82 -1.61
CA ALA A 14 -14.82 -7.51 -1.07
C ALA A 14 -15.50 -6.36 -1.84
N PHE A 15 -15.63 -6.48 -3.17
CA PHE A 15 -16.39 -5.54 -4.00
C PHE A 15 -17.88 -5.53 -3.62
N GLU A 16 -18.50 -6.71 -3.47
CA GLU A 16 -19.89 -6.84 -3.02
C GLU A 16 -20.10 -6.20 -1.63
N ALA A 17 -19.10 -6.31 -0.74
CA ALA A 17 -19.09 -5.66 0.56
C ALA A 17 -18.82 -4.14 0.53
N GLY A 18 -18.62 -3.54 -0.65
CA GLY A 18 -18.42 -2.10 -0.83
C GLY A 18 -16.96 -1.62 -0.79
N SER A 19 -15.99 -2.54 -0.87
CA SER A 19 -14.57 -2.17 -0.95
C SER A 19 -14.23 -1.58 -2.32
N ILE A 20 -13.29 -0.62 -2.35
CA ILE A 20 -12.76 -0.10 -3.61
C ILE A 20 -11.84 -1.16 -4.22
N ILE A 21 -12.06 -1.47 -5.51
CA ILE A 21 -11.21 -2.37 -6.28
C ILE A 21 -10.32 -1.56 -7.19
N GLN A 22 -9.11 -2.05 -7.40
CA GLN A 22 -8.18 -1.54 -8.40
C GLN A 22 -7.96 -2.57 -9.50
N ILE A 23 -7.80 -2.09 -10.72
CA ILE A 23 -7.51 -2.87 -11.92
C ILE A 23 -6.15 -2.48 -12.50
N LYS A 24 -5.48 -3.44 -13.13
CA LYS A 24 -4.25 -3.23 -13.91
C LYS A 24 -4.22 -4.25 -15.06
N ASP A 25 -3.64 -3.89 -16.19
CA ASP A 25 -3.37 -4.87 -17.25
C ASP A 25 -2.35 -5.89 -16.80
N VAL A 26 -2.59 -7.15 -17.17
CA VAL A 26 -1.60 -8.22 -16.99
C VAL A 26 -0.33 -7.92 -17.80
N ASP A 27 -0.50 -7.44 -19.04
CA ASP A 27 0.60 -7.07 -19.93
C ASP A 27 1.18 -5.68 -19.64
N GLY A 28 0.46 -4.87 -18.85
CA GLY A 28 0.90 -3.55 -18.39
C GLY A 28 1.01 -2.47 -19.47
N VAL A 29 0.30 -2.61 -20.60
CA VAL A 29 0.43 -1.72 -21.77
C VAL A 29 -0.50 -0.51 -21.70
N ASP A 30 -1.79 -0.71 -21.49
CA ASP A 30 -2.79 0.38 -21.45
C ASP A 30 -2.98 0.91 -20.02
N TYR A 31 -2.93 0.02 -19.02
CA TYR A 31 -2.98 0.32 -17.60
C TYR A 31 -1.70 -0.17 -16.91
N PRO A 32 -0.60 0.60 -16.97
CA PRO A 32 0.68 0.20 -16.36
C PRO A 32 0.64 0.22 -14.83
N CYS A 33 -0.30 0.97 -14.24
CA CYS A 33 -0.49 1.15 -12.81
C CYS A 33 -1.87 0.70 -12.34
N TRP A 34 -1.97 0.39 -11.04
CA TRP A 34 -3.24 0.10 -10.38
C TRP A 34 -4.12 1.34 -10.38
N THR A 35 -5.33 1.21 -10.90
CA THR A 35 -6.31 2.30 -10.98
C THR A 35 -7.62 1.87 -10.37
N ASP A 36 -8.30 2.74 -9.62
CA ASP A 36 -9.60 2.44 -9.03
C ASP A 36 -10.64 2.16 -10.13
N VAL A 37 -11.50 1.15 -9.92
CA VAL A 37 -12.55 0.75 -10.88
C VAL A 37 -13.89 0.60 -10.17
N GLU A 38 -14.92 1.30 -10.68
CA GLU A 38 -16.28 1.25 -10.13
C GLU A 38 -17.10 0.07 -10.67
N HIS A 39 -16.82 -0.35 -11.91
CA HIS A 39 -17.57 -1.40 -12.61
C HIS A 39 -16.61 -2.43 -13.25
N PRO A 40 -15.99 -3.31 -12.44
CA PRO A 40 -15.05 -4.31 -12.94
C PRO A 40 -15.75 -5.32 -13.86
N CYS A 41 -15.15 -5.62 -15.02
CA CYS A 41 -15.67 -6.61 -15.98
C CYS A 41 -15.31 -8.06 -15.60
N TRP A 42 -14.47 -8.24 -14.58
CA TRP A 42 -13.98 -9.54 -14.09
C TRP A 42 -13.29 -10.40 -15.15
N ASN A 43 -12.69 -9.76 -16.15
CA ASN A 43 -11.84 -10.44 -17.11
C ASN A 43 -10.43 -10.65 -16.52
N TRP A 44 -10.26 -11.74 -15.77
CA TRP A 44 -8.98 -12.13 -15.16
C TRP A 44 -7.92 -12.60 -16.17
N GLY A 45 -8.29 -12.74 -17.46
CA GLY A 45 -7.35 -13.09 -18.52
C GLY A 45 -6.56 -11.89 -19.03
N GLU A 46 -7.19 -10.72 -19.05
CA GLU A 46 -6.59 -9.46 -19.53
C GLU A 46 -6.13 -8.55 -18.39
N TYR A 47 -6.79 -8.64 -17.23
CA TYR A 47 -6.57 -7.74 -16.11
C TYR A 47 -6.31 -8.49 -14.81
N ASP A 48 -5.50 -7.88 -13.95
CA ASP A 48 -5.43 -8.22 -12.54
C ASP A 48 -6.29 -7.24 -11.73
N TYR A 49 -6.86 -7.73 -10.64
CA TYR A 49 -7.73 -6.98 -9.75
C TYR A 49 -7.28 -7.16 -8.31
N ARG A 50 -7.27 -6.09 -7.53
CA ARG A 50 -7.01 -6.18 -6.08
C ARG A 50 -7.98 -5.29 -5.32
N VAL A 51 -8.21 -5.61 -4.06
CA VAL A 51 -8.78 -4.63 -3.13
C VAL A 51 -7.77 -3.51 -2.96
N LYS A 52 -8.22 -2.26 -3.06
CA LYS A 52 -7.38 -1.08 -2.83
C LYS A 52 -6.74 -1.21 -1.44
N PRO A 53 -5.40 -1.23 -1.36
CA PRO A 53 -4.73 -1.32 -0.07
C PRO A 53 -5.16 -0.16 0.84
N ALA A 54 -5.42 -0.46 2.11
CA ALA A 54 -5.63 0.60 3.09
C ALA A 54 -4.34 1.43 3.22
N PRO A 55 -4.45 2.77 3.35
CA PRO A 55 -3.30 3.61 3.68
C PRO A 55 -2.64 3.10 4.95
N ARG A 56 -1.30 3.04 4.95
CA ARG A 56 -0.53 2.65 6.13
C ARG A 56 0.00 3.91 6.80
N GLU A 57 -0.32 4.08 8.08
CA GLU A 57 0.28 5.11 8.92
C GLU A 57 1.66 4.63 9.40
N PHE A 58 2.66 5.49 9.25
CA PHE A 58 4.00 5.27 9.77
C PHE A 58 4.40 6.40 10.71
N ILE A 59 5.19 6.05 11.72
CA ILE A 59 5.89 7.01 12.57
C ILE A 59 7.33 7.04 12.08
N LEU A 60 7.80 8.22 11.70
CA LEU A 60 9.20 8.45 11.40
C LEU A 60 9.78 9.43 12.43
N TYR A 61 11.07 9.30 12.68
CA TYR A 61 11.85 10.27 13.43
C TYR A 61 12.84 10.91 12.48
N VAL A 62 12.79 12.24 12.36
CA VAL A 62 13.62 13.01 11.43
C VAL A 62 14.53 13.93 12.23
N ASN A 63 15.81 13.91 11.92
CA ASN A 63 16.75 14.89 12.43
C ASN A 63 16.90 16.04 11.43
N ASP A 64 16.39 17.22 11.79
CA ASP A 64 16.39 18.38 10.89
C ASP A 64 17.80 18.90 10.57
N LEU A 65 18.79 18.60 11.42
CA LEU A 65 20.17 19.06 11.24
C LEU A 65 20.96 18.16 10.30
N THR A 66 20.70 16.85 10.33
CA THR A 66 21.45 15.86 9.54
C THR A 66 20.68 15.34 8.33
N GLY A 67 19.35 15.49 8.32
CA GLY A 67 18.45 14.90 7.31
C GLY A 67 18.20 13.41 7.52
N GLU A 68 18.68 12.84 8.63
CA GLU A 68 18.51 11.42 8.93
C GLU A 68 17.05 11.09 9.25
N VAL A 69 16.57 9.96 8.73
CA VAL A 69 15.20 9.46 8.92
C VAL A 69 15.28 8.03 9.40
N ILE A 70 14.66 7.75 10.55
CA ILE A 70 14.59 6.41 11.14
C ILE A 70 13.14 6.04 11.47
N THR A 71 12.83 4.75 11.43
CA THR A 71 11.49 4.24 11.77
C THR A 71 11.31 4.11 13.29
N TRP A 72 10.07 3.83 13.74
CA TRP A 72 9.85 3.51 15.15
C TRP A 72 10.56 2.21 15.55
N GLU A 73 10.59 1.22 14.66
CA GLU A 73 11.28 -0.05 14.87
C GLU A 73 12.78 0.20 15.12
N ASP A 74 13.42 1.02 14.28
CA ASP A 74 14.83 1.40 14.45
C ASP A 74 15.05 2.22 15.73
N PHE A 75 14.12 3.11 16.07
CA PHE A 75 14.19 3.96 17.26
C PHE A 75 14.04 3.15 18.56
N HIS A 76 13.26 2.06 18.55
CA HIS A 76 13.03 1.21 19.71
C HIS A 76 14.33 0.55 20.20
N ASP A 77 15.19 0.12 19.27
CA ASP A 77 16.48 -0.48 19.59
C ASP A 77 17.53 0.55 20.05
N MET A 78 17.33 1.84 19.73
CA MET A 78 18.29 2.93 19.93
C MET A 78 17.95 3.87 21.08
N TYR A 79 17.00 3.48 21.95
CA TYR A 79 16.28 4.33 22.93
C TYR A 79 17.15 5.17 23.89
N HIS A 80 18.47 4.95 23.92
CA HIS A 80 19.40 5.64 24.81
C HIS A 80 20.39 6.62 24.13
N ALA A 81 20.52 6.67 22.80
CA ALA A 81 21.61 7.41 22.15
C ALA A 81 21.21 8.59 21.26
N TYR A 82 19.97 8.68 20.77
CA TYR A 82 19.63 9.58 19.65
C TYR A 82 18.48 10.58 19.90
N LYS A 83 18.17 10.91 21.16
CA LYS A 83 17.09 11.89 21.44
C LYS A 83 17.41 13.32 21.01
N ASP A 84 18.67 13.70 20.91
CA ASP A 84 19.03 15.07 20.57
C ASP A 84 18.90 15.30 19.06
N GLY A 85 17.95 16.15 18.66
CA GLY A 85 17.76 16.62 17.29
C GLY A 85 16.67 15.90 16.49
N PHE A 86 16.18 14.74 16.93
CA PHE A 86 15.13 14.01 16.23
C PHE A 86 13.72 14.45 16.63
N LYS A 87 12.89 14.74 15.63
CA LYS A 87 11.47 15.06 15.77
C LYS A 87 10.61 13.91 15.26
N LYS A 88 9.58 13.57 16.02
CA LYS A 88 8.58 12.59 15.62
C LYS A 88 7.64 13.21 14.58
N ILE A 89 7.51 12.56 13.43
CA ILE A 89 6.50 12.88 12.42
C ILE A 89 5.58 11.67 12.22
N ARG A 90 4.32 11.96 11.93
CA ARG A 90 3.35 10.96 11.48
C ARG A 90 3.15 11.14 9.99
N THR A 91 3.34 10.08 9.22
CA THR A 91 3.16 10.09 7.77
C THR A 91 2.23 8.96 7.35
N MET A 92 1.72 9.07 6.12
CA MET A 92 0.80 8.09 5.53
C MET A 92 1.32 7.73 4.14
N GLU A 93 1.49 6.44 3.88
CA GLU A 93 1.73 5.95 2.52
C GLU A 93 0.39 5.73 1.82
N ILE A 94 0.21 6.42 0.70
CA ILE A 94 -0.92 6.23 -0.19
C ILE A 94 -0.45 5.28 -1.30
N LEU A 95 -0.94 4.03 -1.26
CA LEU A 95 -0.56 2.89 -2.13
C LEU A 95 -1.35 2.82 -3.45
#